data_AF-A0A2N0ME36-F1
#
_entry.id   AF-A0A2N0ME36-F1
#
_cell.length_a   1.000
_cell.length_b   1.000
_cell.length_c   1.000
_cell.angle_alpha   90.00
_cell.angle_beta   90.00
_cell.angle_gamma   90.00
#
_symmetry.space_group_name_H-M   'P 1'
#
loop_
_entity.id
_entity.type
_entity.pdbx_description
1 polymer ?
#
loop_
_entity_poly.entity_id
_entity_poly.type
_entity_poly.pdbx_seq_one_letter_code
_entity_poly.pdbx_strand_id
1 'polypeptide(L)' 'MQQSAKFGIYINSSENKVVRINSPYWIPEEPAWVYLSPEVNATLISLRELAGEKGLSQDSGSITWGTIPLKD' A
#
# COMPACT_ATOMS: atom_id res chain seq x y z
N MET A 1 -14.47 6.44 -20.09
CA MET A 1 -13.02 6.55 -19.83
C MET A 1 -12.79 5.82 -18.51
N GLN A 2 -12.36 4.56 -18.56
CA GLN A 2 -12.15 3.75 -17.36
C GLN A 2 -10.95 4.33 -16.62
N GLN A 3 -11.21 5.14 -15.59
CA GLN A 3 -10.20 5.46 -14.60
C GLN A 3 -9.91 4.12 -13.92
N SER A 4 -8.85 3.43 -14.37
CA SER A 4 -8.41 2.15 -13.83
C SER A 4 -8.28 2.33 -12.33
N ALA A 5 -9.32 1.93 -11.60
CA ALA A 5 -9.40 2.12 -10.18
C ALA A 5 -8.22 1.33 -9.62
N LYS A 6 -7.21 2.06 -9.12
CA LYS A 6 -5.94 1.50 -8.66
C LYS A 6 -6.18 0.79 -7.32
N PHE A 7 -7.09 -0.18 -7.31
CA PHE A 7 -7.38 -1.01 -6.15
C PHE A 7 -6.20 -1.94 -5.92
N GLY A 8 -5.86 -2.13 -4.65
CA GLY A 8 -4.69 -2.89 -4.27
C GLY A 8 -4.11 -2.42 -2.95
N ILE A 9 -2.90 -2.87 -2.69
CA ILE A 9 -2.11 -2.47 -1.55
C ILE A 9 -1.09 -1.43 -1.97
N TYR A 10 -0.95 -0.41 -1.15
CA TYR A 10 0.07 0.61 -1.27
C TYR A 10 0.96 0.59 -0.06
N ILE A 11 2.21 0.99 -0.25
CA ILE A 11 3.21 1.11 0.79
C ILE A 11 3.72 2.54 0.89
N ASN A 12 3.88 3.00 2.12
CA ASN A 12 4.68 4.17 2.45
C ASN A 12 5.96 3.69 3.13
N SER A 13 7.06 3.78 2.39
CA SER A 13 8.40 3.35 2.81
C SER A 13 8.97 4.18 3.96
N SER A 14 8.58 5.45 4.06
CA SER A 14 9.04 6.36 5.12
C SER A 14 8.39 6.02 6.47
N GLU A 15 7.17 5.51 6.46
CA GLU A 15 6.43 5.13 7.67
C GLU A 15 6.42 3.63 7.94
N ASN A 16 6.93 2.79 7.02
CA ASN A 16 6.75 1.34 7.03
C ASN A 16 5.28 0.94 7.23
N LYS A 17 4.39 1.59 6.48
CA LYS A 17 2.95 1.33 6.53
C LYS A 17 2.43 0.85 5.19
N VAL A 18 1.47 -0.06 5.24
CA VAL A 18 0.68 -0.47 4.07
C VAL A 18 -0.79 -0.17 4.27
N VAL A 19 -1.47 0.21 3.19
CA VAL A 19 -2.91 0.48 3.19
C VAL A 19 -3.58 -0.29 2.06
N ARG A 20 -4.81 -0.73 2.31
CA ARG A 20 -5.65 -1.45 1.36
C ARG A 20 -6.66 -0.50 0.73
N ILE A 21 -6.57 -0.33 -0.58
CA ILE A 21 -7.50 0.47 -1.36
C ILE A 21 -8.47 -0.46 -2.05
N ASN A 22 -9.70 -0.50 -1.53
CA ASN A 22 -10.83 -1.22 -2.12
C ASN A 22 -11.97 -0.27 -2.54
N SER A 23 -11.76 1.04 -2.38
CA SER A 23 -12.77 2.07 -2.54
C SER A 23 -12.22 3.21 -3.41
N PRO A 24 -13.01 3.75 -4.36
CA PRO A 24 -12.55 4.76 -5.30
C PRO A 24 -12.46 6.17 -4.69
N TYR A 25 -12.93 6.34 -3.45
CA TYR A 25 -13.08 7.65 -2.79
C TYR A 25 -11.78 8.19 -2.17
N TRP A 26 -10.78 7.33 -1.99
CA TRP A 26 -9.46 7.71 -1.51
C TRP A 26 -8.40 6.94 -2.29
N ILE A 27 -7.60 7.66 -3.06
CA ILE A 27 -6.49 7.11 -3.83
C ILE A 27 -5.21 7.74 -3.27
N PRO A 28 -4.26 6.93 -2.78
CA PRO A 28 -2.99 7.42 -2.30
C PRO A 28 -2.21 8.18 -3.40
N GLU A 29 -1.60 9.30 -3.05
CA GLU A 29 -0.78 10.11 -3.95
C GLU A 29 0.71 9.72 -3.88
N GLU A 30 1.34 9.65 -5.05
CA GLU A 30 2.79 9.51 -5.20
C GLU A 30 3.46 10.87 -4.91
N PRO A 31 4.68 10.91 -4.33
CA PRO A 31 5.59 9.79 -4.09
C PRO A 31 5.44 9.12 -2.71
N ALA A 32 4.55 9.62 -1.85
CA ALA A 32 4.44 9.13 -0.47
C ALA A 32 3.92 7.69 -0.40
N TRP A 33 2.98 7.33 -1.27
CA TRP A 33 2.39 6.00 -1.32
C TRP A 33 2.64 5.35 -2.67
N VAL A 34 3.39 4.26 -2.67
CA VAL A 34 3.76 3.51 -3.87
C VAL A 34 2.89 2.27 -3.99
N TYR A 35 2.42 1.97 -5.20
CA TYR A 35 1.63 0.77 -5.46
C TYR A 35 2.49 -0.48 -5.26
N LEU A 36 2.03 -1.37 -4.36
CA LEU A 36 2.76 -2.56 -3.96
C LEU A 36 2.20 -3.83 -4.62
N SER A 37 0.88 -4.04 -4.55
CA SER A 37 0.24 -5.27 -5.02
C SER A 37 -1.22 -5.06 -5.47
N PRO A 38 -1.71 -5.74 -6.52
CA PRO A 38 -3.14 -5.77 -6.85
C PRO A 38 -3.97 -6.61 -5.87
N GLU A 39 -3.33 -7.51 -5.14
CA GLU A 39 -4.02 -8.46 -4.26
C GLU A 39 -4.46 -7.75 -2.98
N VAL A 40 -5.68 -7.21 -2.99
CA VAL A 40 -6.25 -6.47 -1.84
C VAL A 40 -6.27 -7.33 -0.58
N ASN A 41 -6.41 -8.65 -0.69
CA ASN A 41 -6.46 -9.56 0.46
C ASN A 41 -5.09 -10.14 0.84
N ALA A 42 -4.00 -9.58 0.32
CA ALA A 42 -2.65 -10.03 0.66
C ALA A 42 -2.41 -9.96 2.16
N THR A 43 -1.71 -10.97 2.68
CA THR A 43 -1.30 -11.02 4.09
C THR A 43 -0.15 -10.06 4.35
N LEU A 44 -0.01 -9.59 5.59
CA LEU A 44 1.10 -8.71 5.95
C LEU A 44 2.46 -9.38 5.68
N ILE A 45 2.59 -10.69 5.93
CA ILE A 45 3.82 -11.46 5.65
C ILE A 45 4.19 -11.35 4.18
N SER A 46 3.25 -11.67 3.28
CA SER A 46 3.49 -11.60 1.83
C SER A 46 3.83 -10.18 1.35
N LEU A 47 3.24 -9.17 1.97
CA LEU A 47 3.53 -7.77 1.64
C LEU A 47 4.93 -7.35 2.08
N ARG A 48 5.42 -7.87 3.21
CA ARG A 48 6.80 -7.63 3.68
C ARG A 48 7.83 -8.24 2.74
N GLU A 49 7.59 -9.48 2.33
CA GLU A 49 8.43 -10.15 1.34
C GLU A 49 8.47 -9.34 0.04
N LEU A 50 7.30 -8.99 -0.50
CA LEU A 50 7.19 -8.23 -1.75
C LEU A 50 7.82 -6.83 -1.66
N ALA A 51 7.68 -6.14 -0.53
CA ALA A 51 8.29 -4.84 -0.31
C ALA A 51 9.83 -4.92 -0.25
N GLY A 52 10.36 -5.98 0.36
CA GLY A 52 11.79 -6.28 0.37
C GLY A 52 12.31 -6.62 -1.03
N GLU A 53 11.62 -7.50 -1.76
CA GLU A 53 11.98 -7.89 -3.13
C GLU A 53 12.00 -6.70 -4.09
N LYS A 54 11.06 -5.76 -3.94
CA LYS A 54 11.00 -4.54 -4.76
C LYS A 54 11.95 -3.43 -4.30
N GLY A 55 12.66 -3.61 -3.20
CA GLY A 55 13.51 -2.56 -2.60
C GLY A 55 12.72 -1.34 -2.12
N LEU A 56 11.42 -1.52 -1.83
CA LEU A 56 10.51 -0.46 -1.39
C LEU A 56 10.53 -0.25 0.13
N SER A 57 11.22 -1.08 0.90
CA SER A 57 11.47 -0.81 2.32
C SER A 57 12.82 -1.39 2.72
N GLN A 58 13.61 -0.62 3.47
CA GLN A 58 14.88 -1.09 4.04
C GLN A 58 14.69 -2.04 5.22
N ASP A 59 13.54 -1.95 5.90
CA ASP A 59 13.18 -2.78 7.03
C ASP A 59 11.78 -3.34 6.83
N SER A 60 11.64 -4.22 5.83
CA SER A 60 10.35 -4.78 5.49
C SER A 60 9.72 -5.55 6.67
N GLY A 61 10.52 -6.07 7.61
CA GLY A 61 10.04 -6.73 8.83
C GLY A 61 9.16 -5.86 9.73
N SER A 62 9.35 -4.53 9.75
CA SER A 62 8.56 -3.62 10.58
C SER A 62 7.29 -3.11 9.91
N ILE A 63 6.99 -3.50 8.66
CA ILE A 63 5.81 -3.01 7.95
C ILE A 63 4.54 -3.39 8.72
N THR A 64 3.66 -2.43 8.93
CA THR A 64 2.36 -2.61 9.62
C THR A 64 1.20 -2.06 8.79
N TRP A 65 -0.03 -2.42 9.15
CA TRP A 65 -1.21 -1.83 8.54
C TRP A 65 -1.39 -0.38 9.01
N GLY A 66 -1.48 0.53 8.04
CA GLY A 66 -1.88 1.91 8.25
C GLY A 66 -3.40 2.07 8.22
N THR A 67 -3.86 3.25 8.63
CA THR A 67 -5.27 3.64 8.56
C THR A 67 -5.45 4.67 7.45
N ILE A 68 -6.48 4.49 6.63
CA ILE A 68 -6.87 5.49 5.64
C ILE A 68 -7.56 6.64 6.39
N PRO A 69 -7.12 7.90 6.25
CA PRO A 69 -7.80 9.02 6.89
C PRO A 69 -9.23 9.11 6.38
N LEU A 70 -10.20 9.10 7.31
CA LEU A 70 -11.58 9.42 7.01
C LEU A 70 -11.63 10.90 6.61
N LYS A 71 -12.14 11.18 5.41
CA LYS A 71 -12.44 12.55 4.98
C LYS A 71 -13.70 12.95 5.74
N ASP A 72 -13.59 13.93 6.64
CA ASP A 72 -14.73 14.62 7.27
C ASP A 72 -15.55 15.38 6.22
#